data_AF-A0A318S544-F1
#
_entry.id   AF-A0A318S544-F1
#
_cell.length_a   1.000
_cell.length_b   1.000
_cell.length_c   1.000
_cell.angle_alpha   90.00
_cell.angle_beta   90.00
_cell.angle_gamma   90.00
#
_symmetry.space_group_name_H-M   'P 1'
#
loop_
_entity.id
_entity.type
_entity.pdbx_description
1 polymer ?
#
loop_
_entity_poly.entity_id
_entity_poly.type
_entity_poly.pdbx_seq_one_letter_code
_entity_poly.pdbx_strand_id
1 'polypeptide(L)'
;MAILVTFQPNASAAEIKESLSQPLVFGDLELAVTRSPQTRGNQVTASFAAQAWLGEARAFIGPHGHAIIAVLFRASHERVDAQVLDGLIGSIRFTAPQQGNLVRQWQEALKGMMVRKVSSSANHTSEQSAHFCSDGQYAFFRAFNASVSVPGGTEFPGMNLSNPSHEEAFGRWRVAPTGASTAVVLLEMQDGSRTRVPIALQNGTMLVDGEPWARNKSNRCA
;
A
#
# COMPACT_ATOMS: atom_id res chain seq x y z
N MET A 1 33.85 18.37 8.31
CA MET A 1 32.36 18.34 8.30
C MET A 1 31.80 17.36 7.26
N ALA A 2 30.81 16.55 7.63
CA ALA A 2 30.06 15.66 6.72
C ALA A 2 28.55 15.70 7.03
N ILE A 3 27.71 15.50 6.03
CA ILE A 3 26.24 15.42 6.21
C ILE A 3 25.75 14.09 5.64
N LEU A 4 24.95 13.38 6.44
CA LEU A 4 24.18 12.23 6.01
C LEU A 4 22.70 12.62 5.96
N VAL A 5 22.01 12.20 4.90
CA VAL A 5 20.56 12.34 4.80
C VAL A 5 19.97 10.97 4.53
N THR A 6 19.02 10.55 5.36
CA THR A 6 18.30 9.29 5.20
C THR A 6 16.80 9.55 5.07
N PHE A 7 16.12 8.68 4.33
CA PHE A 7 14.68 8.68 4.18
C PHE A 7 14.11 7.48 4.90
N GLN A 8 13.09 7.71 5.74
CA GLN A 8 12.38 6.65 6.45
C GLN A 8 10.89 6.71 6.09
N PRO A 9 10.37 5.73 5.34
CA PRO A 9 8.96 5.69 4.99
C PRO A 9 8.11 5.27 6.19
N ASN A 10 6.91 5.85 6.31
CA ASN A 10 5.87 5.46 7.28
C ASN A 10 6.35 5.45 8.74
N ALA A 11 7.23 6.37 9.12
CA ALA A 11 7.75 6.50 10.47
C ALA A 11 6.99 7.56 11.27
N SER A 12 6.55 7.16 12.45
CA SER A 12 6.01 8.05 13.48
C SER A 12 7.13 8.79 14.23
N ALA A 13 6.76 9.87 14.92
CA ALA A 13 7.70 10.60 15.77
C ALA A 13 8.28 9.72 16.88
N ALA A 14 7.51 8.77 17.41
CA ALA A 14 7.95 7.84 18.43
C ALA A 14 9.03 6.88 17.91
N GLU A 15 8.80 6.27 16.74
CA GLU A 15 9.76 5.36 16.10
C GLU A 15 11.07 6.09 15.73
N ILE A 16 10.97 7.32 15.24
CA ILE A 16 12.15 8.15 14.94
C ILE A 16 12.90 8.50 16.23
N LYS A 17 12.17 8.86 17.29
CA LYS A 17 12.76 9.18 18.60
C LYS A 17 13.49 7.97 19.17
N GLU A 18 12.89 6.79 19.08
CA GLU A 18 13.51 5.53 19.50
C GLU A 18 14.76 5.23 18.68
N SER A 19 14.70 5.34 17.35
CA SER A 19 15.86 5.16 16.46
C SER A 19 17.00 6.12 16.79
N LEU A 20 16.70 7.40 17.01
CA LEU A 20 17.70 8.42 17.38
C LEU A 20 18.17 8.33 18.85
N SER A 21 17.56 7.45 19.65
CA SER A 21 18.02 7.16 21.01
C SER A 21 19.09 6.07 21.05
N GLN A 22 19.37 5.43 19.90
CA GLN A 22 20.45 4.46 19.75
C GLN A 22 21.74 5.15 19.31
N PRO A 23 22.93 4.59 19.61
CA PRO A 23 24.18 5.06 19.04
C PRO A 23 24.14 5.03 17.50
N LEU A 24 24.74 6.04 16.87
CA LEU A 24 24.89 6.06 15.41
C LEU A 24 26.25 5.49 15.02
N VAL A 25 26.25 4.47 14.16
CA VAL A 25 27.46 3.79 13.71
C VAL A 25 27.79 4.16 12.26
N PHE A 26 29.01 4.64 12.02
CA PHE A 26 29.54 5.03 10.71
C PHE A 26 30.93 4.44 10.49
N GLY A 27 30.99 3.26 9.84
CA GLY A 27 32.23 2.51 9.75
C GLY A 27 32.71 2.15 11.16
N ASP A 28 33.93 2.56 11.51
CA ASP A 28 34.52 2.34 12.83
C ASP A 28 34.18 3.44 13.86
N LEU A 29 33.43 4.46 13.46
CA LEU A 29 33.01 5.56 14.34
C LEU A 29 31.63 5.27 14.95
N GLU A 30 31.57 5.16 16.27
CA GLU A 30 30.31 5.03 17.02
C GLU A 30 30.05 6.30 17.82
N LEU A 31 28.95 7.00 17.50
CA LEU A 31 28.53 8.23 18.15
C LEU A 31 27.46 7.95 19.20
N ALA A 32 27.82 8.11 20.46
CA ALA A 32 26.90 7.94 21.57
C ALA A 32 25.95 9.12 21.69
N VAL A 33 24.69 8.83 22.07
CA VAL A 33 23.69 9.86 22.33
C VAL A 33 24.11 10.66 23.57
N THR A 34 24.18 11.99 23.41
CA THR A 34 24.56 12.90 24.52
C THR A 34 23.36 13.51 25.21
N ARG A 35 22.22 13.60 24.51
CA ARG A 35 20.95 14.08 25.05
C ARG A 35 19.81 13.27 24.49
N SER A 36 18.85 12.94 25.35
CA SER A 36 17.62 12.26 24.93
C SER A 36 16.95 13.05 23.81
N PRO A 37 16.57 12.40 22.70
CA PRO A 37 15.96 13.07 21.58
C PRO A 37 14.69 13.83 22.00
N GLN A 38 14.49 15.01 21.44
CA GLN A 38 13.36 15.89 21.74
C GLN A 38 12.45 15.99 20.53
N THR A 39 11.14 16.05 20.77
CA THR A 39 10.15 16.22 19.71
C THR A 39 9.52 17.60 19.83
N ARG A 40 9.46 18.35 18.73
CA ARG A 40 8.79 19.65 18.65
C ARG A 40 7.97 19.72 17.36
N GLY A 41 6.65 19.68 17.48
CA GLY A 41 5.77 19.60 16.32
C GLY A 41 6.09 18.34 15.49
N ASN A 42 6.45 18.55 14.22
CA ASN A 42 6.82 17.47 13.30
C ASN A 42 8.36 17.27 13.18
N GLN A 43 9.13 17.79 14.13
CA GLN A 43 10.58 17.65 14.17
C GLN A 43 11.02 16.79 15.36
N VAL A 44 12.06 15.98 15.15
CA VAL A 44 12.78 15.28 16.22
C VAL A 44 14.26 15.68 16.15
N THR A 45 14.84 16.10 17.27
CA THR A 45 16.24 16.52 17.34
C THR A 45 17.02 15.64 18.31
N ALA A 46 18.23 15.24 17.94
CA ALA A 46 19.13 14.46 18.79
C ALA A 46 20.58 14.96 18.66
N SER A 47 21.37 14.76 19.71
CA SER A 47 22.77 15.17 19.75
C SER A 47 23.63 13.97 20.11
N PHE A 48 24.76 13.84 19.43
CA PHE A 48 25.68 12.72 19.57
C PHE A 48 27.12 13.21 19.74
N ALA A 49 27.97 12.38 20.34
CA ALA A 49 29.40 12.66 20.44
C ALA A 49 30.21 11.35 20.50
N ALA A 50 31.44 11.43 20.00
CA ALA A 50 32.45 10.38 20.16
C ALA A 50 33.84 10.99 20.03
N GLN A 51 34.71 10.77 21.02
CA GLN A 51 36.09 11.24 20.98
C GLN A 51 36.19 12.73 20.58
N ALA A 52 36.74 13.04 19.40
CA ALA A 52 36.90 14.37 18.84
C ALA A 52 35.77 14.78 17.86
N TRP A 53 34.64 14.07 17.84
CA TRP A 53 33.52 14.29 16.93
C TRP A 53 32.24 14.64 17.67
N LEU A 54 31.49 15.57 17.07
CA LEU A 54 30.15 15.97 17.49
C LEU A 54 29.17 15.69 16.35
N GLY A 55 28.00 15.19 16.70
CA GLY A 55 26.90 14.91 15.80
C GLY A 55 25.64 15.66 16.22
N GLU A 56 24.92 16.23 15.26
CA GLU A 56 23.56 16.73 15.46
C GLU A 56 22.65 16.10 14.42
N ALA A 57 21.58 15.43 14.86
CA ALA A 57 20.56 14.91 13.99
C ALA A 57 19.28 15.72 14.12
N ARG A 58 18.63 15.95 12.99
CA ARG A 58 17.30 16.51 12.91
C ARG A 58 16.48 15.72 11.92
N ALA A 59 15.36 15.20 12.40
CA ALA A 59 14.36 14.53 11.60
C ALA A 59 13.17 15.48 11.36
N PHE A 60 12.66 15.46 10.14
CA PHE A 60 11.47 16.20 9.73
C PHE A 60 10.43 15.21 9.20
N ILE A 61 9.25 15.19 9.83
CA ILE A 61 8.17 14.27 9.53
C ILE A 61 7.15 14.98 8.65
N GLY A 62 6.95 14.41 7.46
CA GLY A 62 6.00 14.88 6.48
C GLY A 62 4.56 14.47 6.80
N PRO A 63 3.58 15.11 6.12
CA PRO A 63 2.15 14.90 6.37
C PRO A 63 1.63 13.49 6.06
N HIS A 64 2.40 12.68 5.33
CA HIS A 64 2.06 11.30 4.97
C HIS A 64 2.85 10.26 5.78
N GLY A 65 3.46 10.66 6.90
CA GLY A 65 4.25 9.75 7.75
C GLY A 65 5.61 9.38 7.18
N HIS A 66 6.07 10.03 6.11
CA HIS A 66 7.46 9.89 5.67
C HIS A 66 8.35 10.85 6.43
N ALA A 67 9.56 10.42 6.79
CA ALA A 67 10.52 11.27 7.47
C ALA A 67 11.83 11.38 6.68
N ILE A 68 12.45 12.55 6.76
CA ILE A 68 13.84 12.75 6.38
C ILE A 68 14.63 13.00 7.65
N ILE A 69 15.74 12.29 7.83
CA ILE A 69 16.67 12.48 8.94
C ILE A 69 17.97 13.01 8.35
N ALA A 70 18.35 14.22 8.75
CA ALA A 70 19.64 14.81 8.42
C ALA A 70 20.55 14.74 9.64
N VAL A 71 21.76 14.22 9.46
CA VAL A 71 22.79 14.14 10.50
C VAL A 71 24.03 14.89 10.04
N LEU A 72 24.47 15.85 10.84
CA LEU A 72 25.68 16.62 10.60
C LEU A 72 26.79 16.14 11.55
N PHE A 73 27.94 15.78 10.99
CA PHE A 73 29.15 15.41 11.73
C PHE A 73 30.21 16.48 11.58
N ARG A 74 30.86 16.82 12.69
CA ARG A 74 31.98 17.77 12.71
C ARG A 74 33.00 17.40 13.76
N ALA A 75 34.23 17.85 13.56
CA ALA A 75 35.21 17.76 14.63
C ALA A 75 34.83 18.72 15.78
N SER A 76 35.16 18.39 17.02
CA SER A 76 34.75 19.13 18.21
C SER A 76 35.30 20.56 18.26
N HIS A 77 36.40 20.83 17.55
CA HIS A 77 37.00 22.15 17.41
C HIS A 77 36.41 22.97 16.25
N GLU A 78 35.62 22.37 15.36
CA GLU A 78 34.94 23.09 14.27
C GLU A 78 33.70 23.80 14.83
N ARG A 79 33.64 25.13 14.66
CA ARG A 79 32.39 25.88 14.82
C ARG A 79 31.55 25.68 13.57
N VAL A 80 30.41 25.01 13.70
CA VAL A 80 29.43 24.94 12.62
C VAL A 80 28.13 25.55 13.09
N ASP A 81 27.58 26.40 12.24
CA ASP A 81 26.31 27.07 12.47
C ASP A 81 25.17 26.04 12.42
N ALA A 82 24.37 25.99 13.49
CA ALA A 82 23.16 25.17 13.56
C ALA A 82 22.19 25.50 12.41
N GLN A 83 22.31 26.70 11.82
CA GLN A 83 21.58 27.12 10.63
C GLN A 83 21.79 26.23 9.41
N VAL A 84 22.88 25.45 9.32
CA VAL A 84 23.10 24.56 8.16
C VAL A 84 22.04 23.45 8.13
N LEU A 85 21.74 22.83 9.27
CA LEU A 85 20.70 21.81 9.37
C LEU A 85 19.30 22.41 9.21
N ASP A 86 19.07 23.61 9.74
CA ASP A 86 17.82 24.35 9.54
C ASP A 86 17.58 24.69 8.07
N GLY A 87 18.61 25.19 7.37
CA GLY A 87 18.54 25.51 5.96
C GLY A 87 18.31 24.26 5.10
N LEU A 88 19.01 23.17 5.42
CA LEU A 88 18.82 21.89 4.74
C LEU A 88 17.40 21.37 4.93
N ILE A 89 16.89 21.32 6.16
CA ILE A 89 15.53 20.84 6.44
C ILE A 89 14.48 21.77 5.85
N GLY A 90 14.67 23.08 5.95
CA GLY A 90 13.77 24.09 5.37
C GLY A 90 13.70 24.01 3.84
N SER A 91 14.72 23.46 3.19
CA SER A 91 14.73 23.22 1.74
C SER A 91 13.95 21.97 1.31
N ILE A 92 13.66 21.04 2.24
CA ILE A 92 12.94 19.81 1.96
C ILE A 92 11.46 20.12 1.80
N ARG A 93 10.90 19.71 0.66
CA ARG A 93 9.47 19.77 0.40
C ARG A 93 8.91 18.36 0.26
N PHE A 94 7.97 18.01 1.13
CA PHE A 94 7.13 16.85 0.92
C PHE A 94 6.03 17.22 -0.06
N THR A 95 6.00 16.55 -1.20
CA THR A 95 4.85 16.58 -2.09
C THR A 95 3.91 15.44 -1.74
N ALA A 96 2.61 15.63 -1.95
CA ALA A 96 1.70 14.50 -1.95
C ALA A 96 2.24 13.42 -2.90
N PRO A 97 2.11 12.12 -2.56
CA PRO A 97 2.53 11.07 -3.47
C PRO A 97 1.80 11.28 -4.79
N GLN A 98 2.56 11.56 -5.84
CA GLN A 98 1.99 11.64 -7.18
C GLN A 98 1.41 10.26 -7.48
N GLN A 99 0.11 10.19 -7.81
CA GLN A 99 -0.43 8.95 -8.35
C GLN A 99 0.40 8.60 -9.58
N GLY A 100 1.18 7.52 -9.49
CA GLY A 100 2.01 7.08 -10.60
C GLY A 100 1.16 6.87 -11.84
N ASN A 101 1.74 7.07 -13.02
CA ASN A 101 1.03 6.88 -14.30
C ASN A 101 0.29 5.53 -14.36
N LEU A 102 0.88 4.48 -13.76
CA LEU A 102 0.29 3.16 -13.62
C LEU A 102 -1.03 3.17 -12.83
N VAL A 103 -1.10 3.86 -11.69
CA VAL A 103 -2.31 3.95 -10.87
C VAL A 103 -3.43 4.63 -11.64
N ARG A 104 -3.12 5.75 -12.31
CA ARG A 104 -4.08 6.48 -13.13
C ARG A 104 -4.57 5.62 -14.30
N GLN A 105 -3.66 4.92 -15.00
CA GLN A 105 -4.02 4.01 -16.08
C GLN A 105 -4.97 2.92 -15.60
N TRP A 106 -4.69 2.29 -14.46
CA TRP A 106 -5.55 1.26 -13.89
C TRP A 106 -6.89 1.79 -13.40
N GLN A 107 -6.92 2.97 -12.78
CA GLN A 107 -8.17 3.62 -12.38
C GLN A 107 -9.06 3.86 -13.59
N GLU A 108 -8.53 4.49 -14.65
CA GLU A 108 -9.27 4.73 -15.89
C GLU A 108 -9.69 3.41 -16.57
N ALA A 109 -8.84 2.39 -16.53
CA ALA A 109 -9.11 1.08 -17.10
C ALA A 109 -10.22 0.29 -16.38
N LEU A 110 -10.53 0.61 -15.12
CA LEU A 110 -11.54 -0.06 -14.31
C LEU A 110 -12.80 0.77 -14.12
N LYS A 111 -12.69 2.10 -14.21
CA LYS A 111 -13.80 3.03 -14.01
C LYS A 111 -14.99 2.72 -14.93
N GLY A 112 -16.15 2.45 -14.35
CA GLY A 112 -17.36 2.09 -15.08
C GLY A 112 -17.35 0.66 -15.66
N MET A 113 -16.38 -0.18 -15.29
CA MET A 113 -16.20 -1.51 -15.85
C MET A 113 -16.66 -2.59 -14.87
N MET A 114 -17.06 -3.73 -15.45
CA MET A 114 -17.26 -5.00 -14.77
C MET A 114 -16.12 -5.94 -15.15
N VAL A 115 -15.45 -6.52 -14.17
CA VAL A 115 -14.57 -7.67 -14.38
C VAL A 115 -15.33 -8.94 -14.01
N ARG A 116 -15.20 -9.98 -14.83
CA ARG A 116 -15.95 -11.22 -14.67
C ARG A 116 -15.08 -12.45 -14.91
N LYS A 117 -15.25 -13.45 -14.04
CA LYS A 117 -14.74 -14.81 -14.22
C LYS A 117 -15.92 -15.78 -14.25
N VAL A 118 -15.97 -16.61 -15.28
CA VAL A 118 -16.87 -17.76 -15.34
C VAL A 118 -16.01 -19.00 -15.37
N SER A 119 -16.28 -19.92 -14.46
CA SER A 119 -15.65 -21.24 -14.42
C SER A 119 -16.74 -22.29 -14.45
N SER A 120 -16.63 -23.22 -15.40
CA SER A 120 -17.55 -24.33 -15.54
C SER A 120 -16.77 -25.65 -15.56
N SER A 121 -17.36 -26.66 -14.95
CA SER A 121 -16.98 -28.06 -15.12
C SER A 121 -18.26 -28.89 -15.34
N ALA A 122 -18.10 -30.21 -15.50
CA ALA A 122 -19.19 -31.12 -15.80
C ALA A 122 -20.44 -30.96 -14.90
N ASN A 123 -20.25 -30.64 -13.62
CA ASN A 123 -21.32 -30.62 -12.62
C ASN A 123 -21.40 -29.32 -11.82
N HIS A 124 -20.56 -28.33 -12.11
CA HIS A 124 -20.59 -27.06 -11.40
C HIS A 124 -20.31 -25.87 -12.32
N THR A 125 -20.99 -24.77 -12.09
CA THR A 125 -20.69 -23.47 -12.69
C THR A 125 -20.56 -22.45 -11.57
N SER A 126 -19.45 -21.73 -11.55
CA SER A 126 -19.24 -20.58 -10.69
C SER A 126 -19.00 -19.34 -11.54
N GLU A 127 -19.77 -18.30 -11.27
CA GLU A 127 -19.61 -16.98 -11.85
C GLU A 127 -19.25 -16.00 -10.74
N GLN A 128 -18.23 -15.18 -10.99
CA GLN A 128 -17.82 -14.10 -10.11
C GLN A 128 -17.74 -12.83 -10.94
N SER A 129 -18.33 -11.74 -10.47
CA SER A 129 -18.21 -10.43 -11.10
C SER A 129 -17.97 -9.34 -10.07
N ALA A 130 -17.16 -8.36 -10.47
CA ALA A 130 -16.85 -7.17 -9.69
C ALA A 130 -17.11 -5.94 -10.56
N HIS A 131 -17.95 -5.03 -10.07
CA HIS A 131 -18.32 -3.80 -10.75
C HIS A 131 -17.60 -2.64 -10.07
N PHE A 132 -16.90 -1.82 -10.86
CA PHE A 132 -16.10 -0.69 -10.38
C PHE A 132 -16.69 0.61 -10.92
N CYS A 133 -17.47 1.31 -10.10
CA CYS A 133 -18.19 2.50 -10.54
C CYS A 133 -17.33 3.76 -10.53
N SER A 134 -17.75 4.72 -11.35
CA SER A 134 -17.02 5.97 -11.61
C SER A 134 -16.85 6.89 -10.40
N ASP A 135 -17.73 6.73 -9.43
CA ASP A 135 -17.78 7.43 -8.14
C ASP A 135 -16.92 6.75 -7.06
N GLY A 136 -16.25 5.64 -7.39
CA GLY A 136 -15.45 4.86 -6.46
C GLY A 136 -16.25 3.83 -5.65
N GLN A 137 -17.53 3.60 -5.97
CA GLN A 137 -18.30 2.49 -5.40
C GLN A 137 -17.99 1.18 -6.10
N TYR A 138 -18.08 0.08 -5.36
CA TYR A 138 -17.84 -1.27 -5.83
C TYR A 138 -18.97 -2.21 -5.42
N ALA A 139 -19.25 -3.17 -6.29
CA ALA A 139 -20.15 -4.28 -5.99
C ALA A 139 -19.58 -5.61 -6.49
N PHE A 140 -19.58 -6.62 -5.62
CA PHE A 140 -19.19 -7.99 -5.89
C PHE A 140 -20.42 -8.88 -6.01
N PHE A 141 -20.38 -9.82 -6.95
CA PHE A 141 -21.36 -10.88 -7.07
C PHE A 141 -20.63 -12.19 -7.25
N ARG A 142 -21.06 -13.19 -6.49
CA ARG A 142 -20.63 -14.57 -6.67
C ARG A 142 -21.86 -15.45 -6.73
N ALA A 143 -22.02 -16.14 -7.86
CA ALA A 143 -23.01 -17.17 -8.05
C ALA A 143 -22.31 -18.53 -8.17
N PHE A 144 -22.86 -19.53 -7.50
CA PHE A 144 -22.43 -20.91 -7.62
C PHE A 144 -23.64 -21.80 -7.84
N ASN A 145 -23.58 -22.62 -8.88
CA ASN A 145 -24.59 -23.61 -9.23
C ASN A 145 -23.90 -24.97 -9.33
N ALA A 146 -24.25 -25.90 -8.45
CA ALA A 146 -23.86 -27.30 -8.57
C ALA A 146 -25.07 -28.16 -8.88
N SER A 147 -24.89 -29.14 -9.77
CA SER A 147 -25.87 -30.17 -10.08
C SER A 147 -25.25 -31.55 -9.88
N VAL A 148 -25.89 -32.41 -9.08
CA VAL A 148 -25.51 -33.82 -8.97
C VAL A 148 -26.61 -34.67 -9.58
N SER A 149 -26.24 -35.44 -10.61
CA SER A 149 -27.10 -36.48 -11.16
C SER A 149 -26.79 -37.79 -10.47
N VAL A 150 -27.76 -38.32 -9.72
CA VAL A 150 -27.65 -39.66 -9.12
C VAL A 150 -28.23 -40.66 -10.10
N PRO A 151 -27.46 -41.67 -10.58
CA PRO A 151 -28.00 -42.74 -11.41
C PRO A 151 -29.09 -43.49 -10.63
N GLY A 152 -30.32 -43.42 -11.11
CA GLY A 152 -31.47 -44.10 -10.52
C GLY A 152 -31.62 -45.52 -11.04
N GLY A 153 -31.77 -46.50 -10.13
CA GLY A 153 -32.32 -47.81 -10.48
C GLY A 153 -33.80 -47.70 -10.89
N THR A 154 -34.37 -48.78 -11.42
CA THR A 154 -35.72 -48.85 -12.02
C THR A 154 -36.88 -48.34 -11.14
N GLU A 155 -36.65 -48.12 -9.84
CA GLU A 155 -37.65 -47.70 -8.86
C GLU A 155 -37.61 -46.19 -8.54
N PHE A 156 -36.53 -45.47 -8.88
CA PHE A 156 -36.40 -44.02 -8.65
C PHE A 156 -35.78 -43.37 -9.90
N PRO A 157 -36.57 -42.80 -10.83
CA PRO A 157 -36.01 -42.13 -12.00
C PRO A 157 -35.13 -40.95 -11.57
N GLY A 158 -33.98 -40.81 -12.23
CA GLY A 158 -32.82 -40.00 -11.83
C GLY A 158 -33.16 -38.66 -11.15
N MET A 159 -32.73 -38.53 -9.90
CA MET A 159 -32.89 -37.32 -9.12
C MET A 159 -31.73 -36.36 -9.42
N ASN A 160 -32.07 -35.13 -9.83
CA ASN A 160 -31.13 -34.04 -9.98
C ASN A 160 -31.23 -33.11 -8.76
N LEU A 161 -30.17 -33.05 -7.96
CA LEU A 161 -30.08 -32.11 -6.84
C LEU A 161 -29.30 -30.87 -7.29
N SER A 162 -29.95 -29.71 -7.25
CA SER A 162 -29.32 -28.41 -7.54
C SER A 162 -29.30 -27.53 -6.29
N ASN A 163 -28.14 -26.96 -5.95
CA ASN A 163 -28.01 -26.02 -4.84
C ASN A 163 -27.41 -24.70 -5.33
N PRO A 164 -28.24 -23.72 -5.75
CA PRO A 164 -27.75 -22.39 -6.09
C PRO A 164 -27.41 -21.61 -4.82
N SER A 165 -26.25 -20.97 -4.80
CA SER A 165 -25.89 -19.99 -3.76
C SER A 165 -25.46 -18.68 -4.38
N HIS A 166 -25.85 -17.57 -3.76
CA HIS A 166 -25.53 -16.22 -4.19
C HIS A 166 -24.95 -15.41 -3.03
N GLU A 167 -23.85 -14.70 -3.30
CA GLU A 167 -23.19 -13.82 -2.34
C GLU A 167 -22.98 -12.45 -3.00
N GLU A 168 -23.34 -11.39 -2.28
CA GLU A 168 -23.12 -10.00 -2.70
C GLU A 168 -22.30 -9.25 -1.66
N ALA A 169 -21.37 -8.42 -2.11
CA ALA A 169 -20.64 -7.51 -1.24
C ALA A 169 -20.57 -6.11 -1.86
N PHE A 170 -20.67 -5.08 -1.03
CA PHE A 170 -20.67 -3.67 -1.45
C PHE A 170 -19.61 -2.89 -0.70
N GLY A 171 -19.07 -1.86 -1.35
CA GLY A 171 -18.06 -1.04 -0.72
C GLY A 171 -17.51 0.05 -1.60
N ARG A 172 -16.30 0.50 -1.27
CA ARG A 172 -15.51 1.43 -2.05
C ARG A 172 -14.29 0.72 -2.63
N TRP A 173 -13.84 1.19 -3.77
CA TRP A 173 -12.60 0.70 -4.38
C TRP A 173 -11.64 1.85 -4.67
N ARG A 174 -10.35 1.52 -4.69
CA ARG A 174 -9.29 2.39 -5.21
C ARG A 174 -8.11 1.57 -5.67
N VAL A 175 -7.30 2.10 -6.58
CA VAL A 175 -6.04 1.47 -6.98
C VAL A 175 -4.91 2.02 -6.13
N ALA A 176 -4.02 1.14 -5.68
CA ALA A 176 -2.77 1.50 -5.02
C ALA A 176 -1.57 0.85 -5.72
N PRO A 177 -0.41 1.53 -5.78
CA PRO A 177 0.81 0.91 -6.30
C PRO A 177 1.37 -0.08 -5.28
N THR A 178 1.92 -1.19 -5.75
CA THR A 178 2.70 -2.14 -4.93
C THR A 178 4.17 -2.19 -5.33
N GLY A 179 4.53 -1.57 -6.45
CA GLY A 179 5.89 -1.50 -6.98
C GLY A 179 5.95 -0.55 -8.17
N ALA A 180 7.05 -0.58 -8.92
CA ALA A 180 7.23 0.28 -10.09
C ALA A 180 6.29 -0.07 -11.26
N SER A 181 5.91 -1.35 -11.39
CA SER A 181 5.09 -1.88 -12.51
C SER A 181 3.84 -2.64 -12.07
N THR A 182 3.59 -2.78 -10.77
CA THR A 182 2.47 -3.56 -10.22
C THR A 182 1.50 -2.68 -9.44
N ALA A 183 0.21 -3.03 -9.53
CA ALA A 183 -0.86 -2.35 -8.83
C ALA A 183 -1.77 -3.37 -8.13
N VAL A 184 -2.46 -2.91 -7.09
CA VAL A 184 -3.53 -3.65 -6.41
C VAL A 184 -4.80 -2.81 -6.42
N VAL A 185 -5.93 -3.50 -6.49
CA VAL A 185 -7.23 -2.91 -6.12
C VAL A 185 -7.42 -3.09 -4.62
N LEU A 186 -7.60 -1.99 -3.91
CA LEU A 186 -8.01 -1.96 -2.52
C LEU A 186 -9.54 -1.89 -2.49
N LEU A 187 -10.16 -2.91 -1.89
CA LEU A 187 -11.59 -2.98 -1.66
C LEU A 187 -11.85 -2.69 -0.18
N GLU A 188 -12.68 -1.71 0.11
CA GLU A 188 -13.11 -1.35 1.46
C GLU A 188 -14.60 -1.64 1.58
N MET A 189 -14.96 -2.68 2.33
CA MET A 189 -16.35 -3.08 2.50
C MET A 189 -17.07 -2.18 3.52
N GLN A 190 -18.39 -2.26 3.58
CA GLN A 190 -19.20 -1.45 4.49
C GLN A 190 -18.93 -1.73 5.98
N ASP A 191 -18.48 -2.94 6.33
CA ASP A 191 -18.07 -3.31 7.69
C ASP A 191 -16.69 -2.75 8.09
N GLY A 192 -16.03 -1.99 7.19
CA GLY A 192 -14.71 -1.43 7.38
C GLY A 192 -13.57 -2.41 7.08
N SER A 193 -13.88 -3.67 6.73
CA SER A 193 -12.88 -4.63 6.28
C SER A 193 -12.25 -4.20 4.96
N ARG A 194 -10.96 -4.51 4.81
CA ARG A 194 -10.17 -4.10 3.65
C ARG A 194 -9.49 -5.30 3.02
N THR A 195 -9.73 -5.50 1.73
CA THR A 195 -9.10 -6.56 0.94
C THR A 195 -8.19 -5.94 -0.11
N ARG A 196 -7.05 -6.58 -0.38
CA ARG A 196 -6.11 -6.18 -1.42
C ARG A 196 -6.11 -7.25 -2.51
N VAL A 197 -6.40 -6.85 -3.74
CA VAL A 197 -6.48 -7.76 -4.87
C VAL A 197 -5.41 -7.40 -5.89
N PRO A 198 -4.40 -8.25 -6.13
CA PRO A 198 -3.41 -8.04 -7.17
C PRO A 198 -4.06 -7.95 -8.55
N ILE A 199 -3.66 -6.96 -9.33
CA ILE A 199 -4.08 -6.84 -10.73
C ILE A 199 -2.88 -6.69 -11.65
N ALA A 200 -2.94 -7.35 -12.80
CA ALA A 200 -1.91 -7.26 -13.82
C ALA A 200 -2.52 -7.30 -15.22
N LEU A 201 -1.75 -6.90 -16.22
CA LEU A 201 -2.10 -7.04 -17.63
C LEU A 201 -1.03 -7.91 -18.29
N GLN A 202 -1.42 -9.07 -18.83
CA GLN A 202 -0.53 -9.96 -19.54
C GLN A 202 -1.13 -10.27 -20.91
N ASN A 203 -0.41 -9.92 -21.98
CA ASN A 203 -0.85 -10.11 -23.37
C ASN A 203 -2.25 -9.54 -23.69
N GLY A 204 -2.60 -8.41 -23.07
CA GLY A 204 -3.92 -7.77 -23.22
C GLY A 204 -5.03 -8.41 -22.38
N THR A 205 -4.77 -9.51 -21.68
CA THR A 205 -5.68 -10.11 -20.71
C THR A 205 -5.45 -9.52 -19.34
N MET A 206 -6.53 -9.10 -18.68
CA MET A 206 -6.49 -8.66 -17.29
C MET A 206 -6.37 -9.89 -16.39
N LEU A 207 -5.39 -9.87 -15.49
CA LEU A 207 -5.25 -10.85 -14.44
C LEU A 207 -5.71 -10.25 -13.12
N VAL A 208 -6.52 -10.99 -12.37
CA VAL A 208 -6.94 -10.69 -11.00
C VAL A 208 -6.47 -11.85 -10.15
N ASP A 209 -5.60 -11.57 -9.18
CA ASP A 209 -4.93 -12.59 -8.35
C ASP A 209 -4.24 -13.69 -9.18
N GLY A 210 -3.62 -13.30 -10.31
CA GLY A 210 -2.91 -14.20 -11.22
C GLY A 210 -3.80 -14.97 -12.20
N GLU A 211 -5.12 -14.88 -12.07
CA GLU A 211 -6.07 -15.58 -12.94
C GLU A 211 -6.66 -14.65 -14.01
N PRO A 212 -7.00 -15.16 -15.21
CA PRO A 212 -7.58 -14.34 -16.28
C PRO A 212 -9.03 -13.97 -16.01
N TRP A 213 -9.35 -12.69 -16.15
CA TRP A 213 -10.70 -12.14 -16.00
C TRP A 213 -11.09 -11.36 -17.25
N ALA A 214 -12.34 -11.52 -17.68
CA ALA A 214 -12.90 -10.74 -18.78
C ALA A 214 -13.32 -9.37 -18.28
N ARG A 215 -13.08 -8.32 -19.06
CA ARG A 215 -13.46 -6.94 -18.71
C ARG A 215 -14.52 -6.43 -19.68
N ASN A 216 -15.66 -5.99 -19.16
CA ASN A 216 -16.82 -5.50 -19.90
C ASN A 216 -17.33 -4.17 -19.31
N LYS A 217 -18.20 -3.45 -20.02
CA LYS A 217 -18.89 -2.29 -19.41
C LYS A 217 -19.80 -2.78 -18.29
N SER A 218 -19.82 -2.06 -17.17
CA SER A 218 -20.73 -2.35 -16.07
C SER A 218 -22.13 -1.90 -16.43
N ASN A 219 -23.12 -2.78 -16.24
CA ASN A 219 -24.54 -2.43 -16.31
C ASN A 219 -25.08 -1.86 -14.99
N ARG A 220 -24.27 -1.86 -13.93
CA ARG A 220 -24.65 -1.40 -12.58
C ARG A 220 -24.13 0.01 -12.26
N CYS A 221 -23.12 0.46 -13.00
CA CYS A 221 -22.55 1.79 -12.86
C CYS A 221 -23.17 2.68 -13.94
N ALA A 222 -24.40 3.12 -13.70
CA ALA A 222 -25.10 4.10 -14.55
C ALA A 222 -24.73 5.53 -14.12
#